data_AF-A0A2N3IGF1-F1
#
_entry.id   AF-A0A2N3IGF1-F1
#
_cell.length_a   1.000
_cell.length_b   1.000
_cell.length_c   1.000
_cell.angle_alpha   90.00
_cell.angle_beta   90.00
_cell.angle_gamma   90.00
#
_symmetry.space_group_name_H-M   'P 1'
#
loop_
_entity.id
_entity.type
_entity.pdbx_description
1 polymer ?
#
loop_
_entity_poly.entity_id
_entity_poly.type
_entity_poly.pdbx_seq_one_letter_code
_entity_poly.pdbx_strand_id
1 'polypeptide(L)'
;MCECVDCGLLFYNLIILRDGKFYEDLQSYEGYYLEEKSDYLESCKYISENDDVLEVGCGAGFLLNFIKPKSYTGLEFNDKAIQIAQSKGLNVKKEFLHEHALQNEEKYDIVCFFQALEHVESPREFLQDALKCLKKGGKMILAVPAEDSFIAQQVNFYLNMPPHHVSRWKDKTLAKISEIFNIKLFSLIHEPLLNIHYEFYYKVKNFEMLRKIFGIPFRSLDNSVMFRSL
;
A
#
# COMPACT_ATOMS: atom_id res chain seq x y z
N MET A 1 2.55 1.50 -19.26
CA MET A 1 3.20 1.70 -17.95
C MET A 1 4.58 2.30 -18.22
N CYS A 2 4.92 3.35 -17.47
CA CYS A 2 6.21 4.04 -17.55
C CYS A 2 7.11 3.54 -16.41
N GLU A 3 8.43 3.64 -16.58
CA GLU A 3 9.42 3.39 -15.52
C GLU A 3 10.26 4.65 -15.31
N CYS A 4 10.36 5.10 -14.07
CA CYS A 4 11.25 6.21 -13.72
C CYS A 4 12.70 5.80 -13.91
N VAL A 5 13.46 6.58 -14.69
CA VAL A 5 14.88 6.29 -14.99
C VAL A 5 15.80 6.39 -13.78
N ASP A 6 15.41 7.14 -12.75
CA ASP A 6 16.21 7.38 -11.55
C ASP A 6 15.96 6.32 -10.46
N CYS A 7 14.69 6.10 -10.11
CA CYS A 7 14.32 5.20 -9.01
C CYS A 7 13.68 3.87 -9.44
N GLY A 8 13.42 3.68 -10.74
CA GLY A 8 12.79 2.46 -11.25
C GLY A 8 11.31 2.29 -10.87
N LEU A 9 10.67 3.32 -10.29
CA LEU A 9 9.25 3.31 -9.98
C LEU A 9 8.45 3.08 -11.26
N LEU A 10 7.55 2.10 -11.23
CA LEU A 10 6.60 1.88 -12.31
C LEU A 10 5.33 2.68 -12.04
N PHE A 11 4.82 3.39 -13.04
CA PHE A 11 3.63 4.22 -12.88
C PHE A 11 2.83 4.37 -14.18
N TYR A 12 1.60 4.87 -14.05
CA TYR A 12 0.72 5.18 -15.18
C TYR A 12 0.57 6.70 -15.33
N ASN A 13 0.71 7.21 -16.55
CA ASN A 13 0.64 8.65 -16.84
C ASN A 13 -0.79 9.22 -16.84
N LEU A 14 -1.80 8.36 -16.91
CA LEU A 14 -3.22 8.76 -16.83
C LEU A 14 -3.73 8.40 -15.45
N ILE A 15 -3.94 9.43 -14.63
CA ILE A 15 -4.44 9.30 -13.27
C ILE A 15 -5.90 9.72 -13.28
N ILE A 16 -6.78 8.78 -12.96
CA ILE A 16 -8.18 9.07 -12.70
C ILE A 16 -8.28 9.37 -11.20
N LEU A 17 -8.65 10.60 -10.87
CA LEU A 17 -8.87 11.02 -9.48
C LEU A 17 -9.93 10.13 -8.83
N ARG A 18 -9.65 9.70 -7.62
CA ARG A 18 -10.59 8.96 -6.78
C ARG A 18 -11.11 9.81 -5.66
N ASP A 19 -12.36 9.56 -5.32
CA ASP A 19 -12.99 10.06 -4.11
C ASP A 19 -13.19 8.93 -3.08
N GLY A 20 -13.66 9.28 -1.89
CA GLY A 20 -13.98 8.31 -0.85
C GLY A 20 -15.02 7.28 -1.29
N LYS A 21 -15.93 7.65 -2.21
CA LYS A 21 -16.98 6.77 -2.73
C LYS A 21 -16.40 5.58 -3.49
N PHE A 22 -15.36 5.79 -4.29
CA PHE A 22 -14.66 4.69 -4.96
C PHE A 22 -14.19 3.60 -3.96
N TYR A 23 -13.63 4.02 -2.81
CA TYR A 23 -13.14 3.08 -1.79
C TYR A 23 -14.28 2.47 -0.96
N GLU A 24 -15.39 3.17 -0.78
CA GLU A 24 -16.61 2.61 -0.17
C GLU A 24 -17.20 1.49 -1.04
N ASP A 25 -17.21 1.67 -2.37
CA ASP A 25 -17.70 0.66 -3.31
C ASP A 25 -16.78 -0.57 -3.31
N LEU A 26 -15.45 -0.39 -3.29
CA LEU A 26 -14.50 -1.51 -3.16
C LEU A 26 -14.64 -2.26 -1.84
N GLN A 27 -14.89 -1.56 -0.73
CA GLN A 27 -15.13 -2.18 0.56
C GLN A 27 -16.35 -3.10 0.58
N SER A 28 -17.35 -2.86 -0.29
CA SER A 28 -18.54 -3.71 -0.37
C SER A 28 -18.26 -5.13 -0.85
N TYR A 29 -17.10 -5.37 -1.48
CA TYR A 29 -16.66 -6.69 -1.87
C TYR A 29 -16.14 -7.47 -0.65
N GLU A 30 -16.71 -8.64 -0.42
CA GLU A 30 -16.32 -9.54 0.67
C GLU A 30 -14.83 -9.89 0.59
N GLY A 31 -14.11 -9.70 1.69
CA GLY A 31 -12.67 -9.99 1.78
C GLY A 31 -11.71 -8.88 1.30
N TYR A 32 -12.21 -7.69 0.92
CA TYR A 32 -11.33 -6.58 0.51
C TYR A 32 -10.48 -6.03 1.66
N TYR A 33 -11.06 -5.88 2.86
CA TYR A 33 -10.29 -5.63 4.08
C TYR A 33 -10.12 -6.93 4.85
N LEU A 34 -8.88 -7.41 4.90
CA LEU A 34 -8.48 -8.49 5.79
C LEU A 34 -8.14 -7.89 7.16
N GLU A 35 -8.73 -8.45 8.21
CA GLU A 35 -8.49 -8.03 9.60
C GLU A 35 -7.11 -8.48 10.11
N GLU A 36 -6.64 -9.63 9.63
CA GLU A 36 -5.29 -10.12 9.88
C GLU A 36 -4.41 -9.90 8.65
N LYS A 37 -3.46 -8.98 8.77
CA LYS A 37 -2.44 -8.72 7.76
C LYS A 37 -1.07 -9.08 8.34
N SER A 38 -0.29 -9.84 7.59
CA SER A 38 1.12 -10.12 7.90
C SER A 38 1.94 -8.84 8.09
N ASP A 39 1.62 -7.79 7.32
CA ASP A 39 2.19 -6.44 7.43
C ASP A 39 2.08 -5.91 8.87
N TYR A 40 0.92 -6.11 9.52
CA TYR A 40 0.74 -5.71 10.91
C TYR A 40 1.63 -6.53 11.85
N LEU A 41 1.64 -7.85 11.71
CA LEU A 41 2.49 -8.73 12.54
C LEU A 41 3.97 -8.39 12.43
N GLU A 42 4.46 -8.08 11.23
CA GLU A 42 5.86 -7.69 11.02
C GLU A 42 6.15 -6.32 11.62
N SER A 43 5.24 -5.35 11.42
CA SER A 43 5.40 -3.98 11.93
C SER A 43 5.47 -3.91 13.47
N CYS A 44 4.78 -4.83 14.17
CA CYS A 44 4.76 -4.87 15.64
C CYS A 44 6.15 -5.00 16.27
N LYS A 45 7.10 -5.61 15.55
CA LYS A 45 8.49 -5.77 16.03
C LYS A 45 9.23 -4.43 16.16
N TYR A 46 8.71 -3.37 15.55
CA TYR A 46 9.35 -2.06 15.46
C TYR A 46 8.60 -0.97 16.22
N ILE A 47 7.41 -1.28 16.78
CA ILE A 47 6.52 -0.35 17.47
C ILE A 47 6.47 -0.72 18.96
N SER A 48 6.81 0.23 19.82
CA SER A 48 6.85 0.06 21.27
C SER A 48 5.62 0.64 21.97
N GLU A 49 5.39 0.26 23.22
CA GLU A 49 4.34 0.84 24.06
C GLU A 49 4.57 2.31 24.44
N ASN A 50 5.77 2.83 24.20
CA ASN A 50 6.11 4.23 24.47
C ASN A 50 6.00 5.13 23.24
N ASP A 51 5.70 4.56 22.07
CA ASP A 51 5.72 5.28 20.80
C ASP A 51 4.43 6.08 20.59
N ASP A 52 4.58 7.30 20.07
CA ASP A 52 3.49 8.06 19.47
C ASP A 52 3.38 7.67 17.98
N VAL A 53 2.26 7.06 17.58
CA VAL A 53 2.07 6.45 16.25
C VAL A 53 1.08 7.24 15.38
N LEU A 54 1.45 7.50 14.13
CA LEU A 54 0.57 7.96 13.05
C LEU A 54 0.38 6.84 12.02
N GLU A 55 -0.86 6.43 11.75
CA GLU A 55 -1.20 5.50 10.67
C GLU A 55 -1.99 6.22 9.57
N VAL A 56 -1.50 6.21 8.34
CA VAL A 56 -2.19 6.80 7.17
C VAL A 56 -2.89 5.70 6.38
N GLY A 57 -4.18 5.87 6.10
CA GLY A 57 -5.03 4.80 5.55
C GLY A 57 -5.38 3.75 6.62
N CYS A 58 -5.75 4.20 7.82
CA CYS A 58 -5.87 3.30 8.97
C CYS A 58 -7.09 2.37 8.94
N GLY A 59 -8.05 2.58 8.03
CA GLY A 59 -9.32 1.88 8.02
C GLY A 59 -10.00 1.94 9.38
N ALA A 60 -10.45 0.78 9.87
CA ALA A 60 -11.11 0.65 11.16
C ALA A 60 -10.14 0.52 12.37
N GLY A 61 -8.86 0.83 12.18
CA GLY A 61 -7.81 0.79 13.21
C GLY A 61 -7.34 -0.61 13.59
N PHE A 62 -7.32 -1.55 12.63
CA PHE A 62 -6.99 -2.97 12.89
C PHE A 62 -5.56 -3.19 13.39
N LEU A 63 -4.62 -2.29 13.08
CA LEU A 63 -3.25 -2.34 13.61
C LEU A 63 -3.23 -2.41 15.15
N LEU A 64 -4.14 -1.72 15.83
CA LEU A 64 -4.23 -1.70 17.31
C LEU A 64 -4.67 -3.03 17.93
N ASN A 65 -5.08 -4.02 17.13
CA ASN A 65 -5.25 -5.38 17.63
C ASN A 65 -3.89 -6.05 17.94
N PHE A 66 -2.80 -5.56 17.36
CA PHE A 66 -1.47 -6.17 17.42
C PHE A 66 -0.45 -5.34 18.21
N ILE A 67 -0.65 -4.02 18.32
CA ILE A 67 0.21 -3.09 19.07
C ILE A 67 -0.55 -2.38 20.18
N LYS A 68 0.18 -1.87 21.18
CA LYS A 68 -0.36 -1.03 22.26
C LYS A 68 0.50 0.21 22.46
N PRO A 69 0.52 1.16 21.51
CA PRO A 69 1.37 2.34 21.57
C PRO A 69 0.89 3.31 22.66
N LYS A 70 1.75 4.26 23.03
CA LYS A 70 1.42 5.32 24.00
C LYS A 70 0.31 6.22 23.47
N SER A 71 0.38 6.57 22.19
CA SER A 71 -0.67 7.30 21.50
C SER A 71 -0.82 6.84 20.06
N TYR A 72 -2.03 6.98 19.53
CA TYR A 72 -2.37 6.61 18.16
C TYR A 72 -3.18 7.71 17.49
N THR A 73 -2.82 8.04 16.26
CA THR A 73 -3.61 8.89 15.36
C THR A 73 -3.76 8.17 14.02
N GLY A 74 -4.99 7.96 13.58
CA GLY A 74 -5.28 7.41 12.25
C GLY A 74 -5.79 8.49 11.29
N LEU A 75 -5.35 8.45 10.04
CA LEU A 75 -5.91 9.26 8.93
C LEU A 75 -6.67 8.33 7.98
N GLU A 76 -7.94 8.61 7.69
CA GLU A 76 -8.80 7.78 6.85
C GLU A 76 -9.85 8.63 6.12
N PHE A 77 -10.26 8.23 4.93
CA PHE A 77 -11.28 8.93 4.13
C PHE A 77 -12.62 8.19 4.02
N ASN A 78 -12.65 6.90 4.34
CA ASN A 78 -13.85 6.09 4.35
C ASN A 78 -14.69 6.35 5.61
N ASP A 79 -15.86 6.96 5.44
CA ASP A 79 -16.70 7.39 6.56
C ASP A 79 -17.18 6.23 7.42
N LYS A 80 -17.43 5.05 6.84
CA LYS A 80 -17.83 3.85 7.60
C LYS A 80 -16.69 3.35 8.47
N ALA A 81 -15.47 3.30 7.93
CA ALA A 81 -14.29 2.87 8.66
C ALA A 81 -13.97 3.81 9.83
N ILE A 82 -14.08 5.12 9.60
CA ILE A 82 -13.93 6.15 10.64
C ILE A 82 -14.96 5.96 11.75
N GLN A 83 -16.24 5.79 11.41
CA GLN A 83 -17.30 5.56 12.40
C GLN A 83 -17.03 4.31 13.25
N ILE A 84 -16.61 3.21 12.62
CA ILE A 84 -16.25 1.98 13.34
C ILE A 84 -15.07 2.24 14.28
N ALA A 85 -14.00 2.88 13.82
CA ALA A 85 -12.83 3.18 14.64
C ALA A 85 -13.18 4.09 15.83
N GLN A 86 -13.93 5.16 15.59
CA GLN A 86 -14.35 6.10 16.63
C GLN A 86 -15.31 5.45 17.64
N SER A 87 -16.16 4.51 17.21
CA SER A 87 -17.02 3.74 18.14
C SER A 87 -16.21 2.87 19.12
N LYS A 88 -14.98 2.51 18.75
CA LYS A 88 -14.00 1.80 19.60
C LYS A 88 -13.16 2.77 20.46
N GLY A 89 -13.44 4.07 20.41
CA GLY A 89 -12.69 5.11 21.13
C GLY A 89 -11.37 5.52 20.47
N LEU A 90 -11.16 5.18 19.20
CA LEU A 90 -9.91 5.50 18.49
C LEU A 90 -9.90 6.94 17.98
N ASN A 91 -8.74 7.59 18.06
CA ASN A 91 -8.50 8.91 17.48
C ASN A 91 -8.20 8.77 15.98
N VAL A 92 -9.26 8.82 15.17
CA VAL A 92 -9.20 8.77 13.70
C VAL A 92 -9.80 10.03 13.11
N LYS A 93 -9.11 10.60 12.12
CA LYS A 93 -9.45 11.86 11.45
C LYS A 93 -9.63 11.68 9.95
N LYS A 94 -10.60 12.41 9.39
CA LYS A 94 -10.74 12.60 7.94
C LYS A 94 -9.89 13.78 7.50
N GLU A 95 -8.63 13.52 7.16
CA GLU A 95 -7.62 14.54 6.92
C GLU A 95 -6.56 14.02 5.94
N PHE A 96 -6.07 14.89 5.05
CA PHE A 96 -4.94 14.52 4.18
C PHE A 96 -3.64 14.51 4.97
N LEU A 97 -2.73 13.59 4.64
CA LEU A 97 -1.40 13.56 5.25
C LEU A 97 -0.66 14.90 5.11
N HIS A 98 -0.81 15.57 3.98
CA HIS A 98 -0.21 16.89 3.74
C HIS A 98 -0.67 17.92 4.78
N GLU A 99 -1.98 18.06 4.96
CA GLU A 99 -2.59 18.98 5.94
C GLU A 99 -2.14 18.63 7.37
N HIS A 100 -2.12 17.33 7.67
CA HIS A 100 -1.69 16.82 8.96
C HIS A 100 -0.23 17.17 9.26
N ALA A 101 0.66 17.00 8.27
CA ALA A 101 2.08 17.29 8.40
C ALA A 101 2.40 18.78 8.57
N LEU A 102 1.52 19.68 8.14
CA LEU A 102 1.65 21.12 8.41
C LEU A 102 1.47 21.47 9.89
N GLN A 103 0.69 20.68 10.63
CA GLN A 103 0.36 20.94 12.04
C GLN A 103 1.08 20.01 13.03
N ASN A 104 1.74 18.95 12.55
CA ASN A 104 2.27 17.87 13.37
C ASN A 104 3.71 17.48 12.99
N GLU A 105 4.56 18.47 12.70
CA GLU A 105 5.98 18.27 12.41
C GLU A 105 6.74 17.70 13.62
N GLU A 106 7.64 16.74 13.37
CA GLU A 106 8.45 16.06 14.38
C GLU A 106 7.64 15.55 15.60
N LYS A 107 6.42 15.06 15.39
CA LYS A 107 5.49 14.66 16.47
C LYS A 107 5.48 13.18 16.77
N TYR A 108 5.75 12.33 15.78
CA TYR A 108 5.53 10.89 15.88
C TYR A 108 6.85 10.13 15.96
N ASP A 109 6.89 9.09 16.80
CA ASP A 109 8.01 8.14 16.83
C ASP A 109 7.91 7.16 15.66
N ILE A 110 6.68 6.82 15.27
CA ILE A 110 6.37 5.94 14.15
C ILE A 110 5.35 6.61 13.22
N VAL A 111 5.64 6.59 11.93
CA VAL A 111 4.67 6.88 10.87
C VAL A 111 4.55 5.65 10.00
N CYS A 112 3.35 5.09 9.90
CA CYS A 112 3.11 3.89 9.11
C CYS A 112 1.95 4.03 8.13
N PHE A 113 2.00 3.26 7.05
CA PHE A 113 0.96 3.19 6.04
C PHE A 113 1.07 1.89 5.25
N PHE A 114 -0.03 1.14 5.18
CA PHE A 114 -0.05 -0.20 4.61
C PHE A 114 -1.06 -0.26 3.48
N GLN A 115 -0.64 -0.72 2.31
CA GLN A 115 -1.47 -0.76 1.11
C GLN A 115 -2.09 0.63 0.80
N ALA A 116 -1.24 1.66 0.83
CA ALA A 116 -1.65 3.06 0.69
C ALA A 116 -0.85 3.77 -0.43
N LEU A 117 0.47 3.60 -0.43
CA LEU A 117 1.39 4.36 -1.29
C LEU A 117 1.19 4.08 -2.78
N GLU A 118 0.75 2.88 -3.16
CA GLU A 118 0.42 2.47 -4.52
C GLU A 118 -0.79 3.20 -5.12
N HIS A 119 -1.62 3.79 -4.25
CA HIS A 119 -2.79 4.58 -4.64
C HIS A 119 -2.49 6.07 -4.79
N VAL A 120 -1.34 6.53 -4.30
CA VAL A 120 -0.96 7.95 -4.25
C VAL A 120 -0.40 8.42 -5.58
N GLU A 121 -0.88 9.57 -6.04
CA GLU A 121 -0.44 10.24 -7.28
C GLU A 121 0.99 10.78 -7.18
N SER A 122 1.28 11.51 -6.10
CA SER A 122 2.60 12.08 -5.82
C SER A 122 3.30 11.34 -4.68
N PRO A 123 3.87 10.14 -4.89
CA PRO A 123 4.48 9.38 -3.81
C PRO A 123 5.67 10.10 -3.18
N ARG A 124 6.38 10.95 -3.92
CA ARG A 124 7.47 11.76 -3.37
C ARG A 124 6.97 12.75 -2.32
N GLU A 125 5.90 13.47 -2.61
CA GLU A 125 5.31 14.47 -1.70
C GLU A 125 4.71 13.77 -0.47
N PHE A 126 4.01 12.66 -0.68
CA PHE A 126 3.47 11.84 0.40
C PHE A 126 4.55 11.32 1.35
N LEU A 127 5.65 10.78 0.80
CA LEU A 127 6.79 10.35 1.62
C LEU A 127 7.45 11.53 2.33
N GLN A 128 7.53 12.70 1.70
CA GLN A 128 8.06 13.90 2.34
C GLN A 128 7.20 14.35 3.53
N ASP A 129 5.88 14.35 3.38
CA ASP A 129 4.95 14.70 4.47
C ASP A 129 4.99 13.64 5.59
N ALA A 130 5.08 12.36 5.26
CA ALA A 130 5.27 11.29 6.24
C ALA A 130 6.56 11.47 7.04
N LEU A 131 7.67 11.80 6.37
CA LEU A 131 8.96 12.07 7.02
C LEU A 131 8.92 13.35 7.85
N LYS A 132 8.19 14.38 7.43
CA LYS A 132 8.02 15.62 8.20
C LYS A 132 7.32 15.38 9.54
N CYS A 133 6.34 14.47 9.57
CA CYS A 133 5.67 14.06 10.80
C CYS A 133 6.57 13.32 11.80
N LEU A 134 7.68 12.72 11.34
CA LEU A 134 8.56 11.93 12.19
C LEU A 134 9.50 12.79 13.04
N LYS A 135 9.61 12.43 14.33
CA LYS A 135 10.70 12.87 15.19
C LYS A 135 12.05 12.45 14.61
N LYS A 136 13.12 13.17 14.95
CA LYS A 136 14.49 12.72 14.67
C LYS A 136 14.75 11.37 15.33
N GLY A 137 15.17 10.38 14.53
CA GLY A 137 15.36 9.00 14.98
C GLY A 137 14.08 8.15 15.00
N GLY A 138 12.93 8.72 14.62
CA GLY A 138 11.70 7.98 14.40
C GLY A 138 11.78 7.06 13.18
N LYS A 139 10.80 6.17 13.02
CA LYS A 139 10.78 5.16 11.96
C LYS A 139 9.56 5.30 11.06
N MET A 140 9.79 5.24 9.76
CA MET A 140 8.73 5.06 8.77
C MET A 140 8.58 3.56 8.46
N ILE A 141 7.36 3.03 8.51
CA ILE A 141 7.06 1.64 8.17
C ILE A 141 5.99 1.63 7.08
N LEU A 142 6.26 0.94 5.97
CA LEU A 142 5.29 0.88 4.88
C LEU A 142 5.21 -0.52 4.28
N ALA A 143 4.07 -0.84 3.70
CA ALA A 143 3.88 -2.05 2.90
C ALA A 143 3.13 -1.70 1.60
N VAL A 144 3.57 -2.33 0.52
CA VAL A 144 3.02 -2.19 -0.84
C VAL A 144 3.04 -3.55 -1.53
N PRO A 145 2.18 -3.79 -2.53
CA PRO A 145 2.28 -4.98 -3.35
C PRO A 145 3.67 -5.11 -3.99
N ALA A 146 4.35 -6.22 -3.73
CA ALA A 146 5.71 -6.46 -4.20
C ALA A 146 5.72 -6.75 -5.71
N GLU A 147 6.20 -5.80 -6.51
CA GLU A 147 6.27 -5.96 -7.97
C GLU A 147 7.27 -7.04 -8.40
N ASP A 148 8.27 -7.35 -7.57
CA ASP A 148 9.22 -8.43 -7.87
C ASP A 148 8.64 -9.83 -7.59
N SER A 149 7.37 -9.94 -7.19
CA SER A 149 6.69 -11.20 -6.91
C SER A 149 5.90 -11.75 -8.12
N PHE A 150 5.22 -12.89 -7.92
CA PHE A 150 4.40 -13.50 -8.98
C PHE A 150 3.26 -12.58 -9.46
N ILE A 151 2.82 -11.61 -8.67
CA ILE A 151 1.73 -10.70 -9.04
C ILE A 151 2.07 -9.88 -10.30
N ALA A 152 3.35 -9.65 -10.59
CA ALA A 152 3.77 -8.97 -11.81
C ALA A 152 3.51 -9.74 -13.10
N GLN A 153 3.31 -11.06 -12.98
CA GLN A 153 3.06 -11.95 -14.10
C GLN A 153 1.57 -12.09 -14.40
N GLN A 154 0.70 -11.54 -13.56
CA GLN A 154 -0.74 -11.62 -13.76
C GLN A 154 -1.17 -10.73 -14.93
N VAL A 155 -1.87 -11.33 -15.88
CA VAL A 155 -2.51 -10.63 -17.00
C VAL A 155 -3.90 -10.18 -16.59
N ASN A 156 -4.31 -8.98 -17.01
CA ASN A 156 -5.60 -8.37 -16.67
C ASN A 156 -5.84 -8.27 -15.15
N PHE A 157 -4.81 -7.95 -14.36
CA PHE A 157 -4.96 -7.80 -12.91
C PHE A 157 -5.61 -6.46 -12.55
N TYR A 158 -6.94 -6.37 -12.64
CA TYR A 158 -7.66 -5.10 -12.44
C TYR A 158 -7.40 -4.43 -11.08
N LEU A 159 -7.19 -5.20 -10.02
CA LEU A 159 -6.84 -4.66 -8.70
C LEU A 159 -5.40 -4.13 -8.62
N ASN A 160 -4.50 -4.44 -9.56
CA ASN A 160 -3.14 -3.89 -9.59
C ASN A 160 -2.94 -2.96 -10.80
N MET A 161 -4.01 -2.28 -11.20
CA MET A 161 -4.07 -1.40 -12.37
C MET A 161 -4.89 -0.14 -12.07
N PRO A 162 -4.74 0.93 -12.88
CA PRO A 162 -5.61 2.09 -12.79
C PRO A 162 -7.10 1.74 -13.03
N PRO A 163 -8.04 2.42 -12.35
CA PRO A 163 -7.75 3.41 -11.34
C PRO A 163 -7.06 2.76 -10.14
N HIS A 164 -7.40 1.54 -9.68
CA HIS A 164 -6.95 0.94 -8.39
C HIS A 164 -5.51 1.25 -7.94
N HIS A 165 -4.47 0.75 -8.61
CA HIS A 165 -3.08 1.09 -8.31
C HIS A 165 -2.51 1.99 -9.42
N VAL A 166 -1.99 3.16 -9.06
CA VAL A 166 -1.40 4.11 -10.01
C VAL A 166 0.12 3.97 -10.10
N SER A 167 0.74 3.30 -9.12
CA SER A 167 2.15 2.96 -9.08
C SER A 167 2.40 1.52 -8.65
N ARG A 168 3.56 0.96 -9.03
CA ARG A 168 3.99 -0.41 -8.68
C ARG A 168 5.44 -0.40 -8.23
N TRP A 169 5.75 -1.14 -7.17
CA TRP A 169 6.94 -0.93 -6.36
C TRP A 169 7.83 -2.17 -6.35
N LYS A 170 9.06 -2.00 -6.87
CA LYS A 170 10.13 -2.99 -6.80
C LYS A 170 10.98 -2.76 -5.55
N ASP A 171 11.70 -3.77 -5.11
CA ASP A 171 12.68 -3.72 -4.02
C ASP A 171 13.71 -2.63 -4.27
N LYS A 172 14.23 -2.52 -5.50
CA LYS A 172 15.17 -1.46 -5.89
C LYS A 172 14.59 -0.06 -5.70
N THR A 173 13.29 0.10 -5.93
CA THR A 173 12.60 1.39 -5.83
C THR A 173 12.36 1.75 -4.38
N LEU A 174 11.94 0.78 -3.56
CA LEU A 174 11.83 0.95 -2.11
C LEU A 174 13.18 1.27 -1.47
N ALA A 175 14.25 0.58 -1.89
CA ALA A 175 15.60 0.87 -1.41
C ALA A 175 16.05 2.29 -1.77
N LYS A 176 15.71 2.79 -2.96
CA LYS A 176 16.06 4.13 -3.43
C LYS A 176 15.46 5.26 -2.60
N ILE A 177 14.34 5.02 -1.89
CA ILE A 177 13.74 5.99 -0.96
C ILE A 177 14.80 6.46 0.05
N SER A 178 15.64 5.54 0.55
CA SER A 178 16.68 5.87 1.53
C SER A 178 17.68 6.90 1.01
N GLU A 179 18.09 6.77 -0.25
CA GLU A 179 18.99 7.71 -0.91
C GLU A 179 18.32 9.05 -1.21
N ILE A 180 17.09 9.02 -1.75
CA ILE A 180 16.35 10.23 -2.16
C ILE A 180 16.08 11.16 -0.97
N PHE A 181 15.74 10.59 0.18
CA PHE A 181 15.37 11.33 1.37
C PHE A 181 16.49 11.41 2.42
N ASN A 182 17.67 10.87 2.11
CA ASN A 182 18.81 10.79 3.05
C ASN A 182 18.42 10.18 4.41
N ILE A 183 17.71 9.06 4.36
CA ILE A 183 17.32 8.26 5.52
C ILE A 183 17.99 6.88 5.44
N LYS A 184 17.94 6.11 6.53
CA LYS A 184 18.52 4.76 6.56
C LYS A 184 17.46 3.69 6.33
N LEU A 185 17.61 2.86 5.29
CA LEU A 185 16.90 1.59 5.20
C LEU A 185 17.55 0.59 6.17
N PHE A 186 16.77 0.06 7.11
CA PHE A 186 17.25 -0.95 8.06
C PHE A 186 16.64 -2.34 7.82
N SER A 187 15.49 -2.43 7.14
CA SER A 187 14.81 -3.69 6.85
C SER A 187 14.00 -3.59 5.58
N LEU A 188 14.00 -4.65 4.78
CA LEU A 188 13.13 -4.86 3.63
C LEU A 188 12.72 -6.33 3.65
N ILE A 189 11.41 -6.58 3.78
CA ILE A 189 10.86 -7.91 4.07
C ILE A 189 9.79 -8.22 3.03
N HIS A 190 9.78 -9.46 2.55
CA HIS A 190 8.70 -9.99 1.73
C HIS A 190 7.81 -10.87 2.59
N GLU A 191 6.51 -10.65 2.48
CA GLU A 191 5.51 -11.54 3.04
C GLU A 191 5.66 -12.94 2.41
N PRO A 192 5.65 -14.03 3.23
CA PRO A 192 5.57 -15.36 2.67
C PRO A 192 4.23 -15.55 1.96
N LEU A 193 4.20 -16.34 0.87
CA LEU A 193 2.95 -16.65 0.19
C LEU A 193 1.95 -17.27 1.18
N LEU A 194 0.88 -16.55 1.51
CA LEU A 194 -0.17 -17.04 2.40
C LEU A 194 -1.04 -18.09 1.71
N ASN A 195 -1.59 -19.02 2.49
CA ASN A 195 -2.47 -20.10 2.00
C ASN A 195 -3.65 -19.56 1.17
N ILE A 196 -4.21 -18.40 1.57
CA ILE A 196 -5.32 -17.74 0.85
C ILE A 196 -4.95 -17.34 -0.58
N HIS A 197 -3.65 -17.18 -0.88
CA HIS A 197 -3.16 -16.80 -2.20
C HIS A 197 -2.65 -18.00 -3.03
N TYR A 198 -2.70 -19.23 -2.53
CA TYR A 198 -2.17 -20.39 -3.26
C TYR A 198 -2.88 -20.63 -4.58
N GLU A 199 -4.22 -20.59 -4.61
CA GLU A 199 -4.95 -20.75 -5.87
C GLU A 199 -4.59 -19.68 -6.88
N PHE A 200 -4.49 -18.43 -6.42
CA PHE A 200 -4.11 -17.31 -7.28
C PHE A 200 -2.69 -17.51 -7.82
N TYR A 201 -1.74 -17.84 -6.96
CA TYR A 201 -0.36 -18.16 -7.33
C TYR A 201 -0.27 -19.25 -8.39
N TYR A 202 -0.92 -20.39 -8.18
CA TYR A 202 -0.90 -21.49 -9.14
C TYR A 202 -1.53 -21.11 -10.48
N LYS A 203 -2.63 -20.34 -10.48
CA LYS A 203 -3.24 -19.82 -11.70
C LYS A 203 -2.26 -18.95 -12.48
N VAL A 204 -1.60 -18.01 -11.82
CA VAL A 204 -0.61 -17.12 -12.46
C VAL A 204 0.55 -17.92 -13.03
N LYS A 205 1.13 -18.85 -12.25
CA LYS A 205 2.28 -19.66 -12.70
C LYS A 205 1.94 -20.59 -13.84
N ASN A 206 0.77 -21.23 -13.81
CA ASN A 206 0.30 -22.09 -14.90
C ASN A 206 0.08 -21.28 -16.18
N PHE A 207 -0.53 -20.10 -16.07
CA PHE A 207 -0.74 -19.22 -17.23
C PHE A 207 0.59 -18.71 -17.78
N GLU A 208 1.53 -18.31 -16.93
CA GLU A 208 2.88 -17.90 -17.33
C GLU A 208 3.61 -19.03 -18.08
N MET A 209 3.52 -20.26 -17.57
CA MET A 209 4.11 -21.45 -18.18
C MET A 209 3.51 -21.74 -19.56
N LEU A 210 2.18 -21.78 -19.67
CA LEU A 210 1.49 -22.00 -20.95
C LEU A 210 1.86 -20.92 -21.96
N ARG A 211 1.89 -19.66 -21.53
CA ARG A 211 2.27 -18.52 -22.36
C ARG A 211 3.68 -18.71 -22.95
N LYS A 212 4.64 -19.18 -22.14
CA LYS A 212 6.00 -19.50 -22.60
C LYS A 212 6.03 -20.67 -23.58
N ILE A 213 5.28 -21.74 -23.31
CA ILE A 213 5.19 -22.93 -24.18
C ILE A 213 4.67 -22.56 -25.58
N PHE A 214 3.65 -21.69 -25.64
CA PHE A 214 3.04 -21.27 -26.91
C PHE A 214 3.72 -20.04 -27.54
N GLY A 215 4.82 -19.53 -26.98
CA GLY A 215 5.53 -18.36 -27.51
C GLY A 215 4.70 -17.06 -27.49
N ILE A 216 3.70 -16.97 -26.62
CA ILE A 216 2.83 -15.80 -26.51
C ILE A 216 3.59 -14.72 -25.72
N PRO A 217 3.72 -13.47 -26.21
CA PRO A 217 4.40 -12.41 -25.46
C PRO A 217 3.59 -11.97 -24.24
N PHE A 218 4.28 -11.51 -23.18
CA PHE A 218 3.59 -10.98 -22.00
C PHE A 218 2.96 -9.65 -22.33
N ARG A 219 1.70 -9.47 -21.93
CA ARG A 219 1.01 -8.18 -21.95
C ARG A 219 0.25 -8.05 -20.65
N SER A 220 0.36 -6.89 -20.00
CA SER A 220 -0.45 -6.61 -18.79
C SER A 220 -1.94 -6.58 -19.12
N LEU A 221 -2.29 -6.14 -20.33
CA LEU A 221 -3.64 -6.19 -20.89
C LEU A 221 -3.68 -7.14 -22.08
N ASP A 222 -4.51 -8.17 -21.97
CA ASP A 222 -4.84 -9.05 -23.07
C ASP A 222 -6.32 -8.94 -23.41
N ASN A 223 -6.59 -8.27 -24.53
CA ASN A 223 -7.93 -8.04 -25.07
C ASN A 223 -8.31 -9.07 -26.15
N SER A 224 -7.49 -10.08 -26.41
CA SER A 224 -7.74 -11.08 -27.47
C SER A 224 -9.06 -11.84 -27.28
N VAL A 225 -9.56 -11.94 -26.05
CA VAL A 225 -10.84 -12.60 -25.72
C VAL A 225 -12.05 -11.68 -25.96
N MET A 226 -11.88 -10.35 -25.98
CA MET A 226 -13.00 -9.40 -26.11
C MET A 226 -13.57 -9.29 -27.55
N PHE A 227 -12.90 -9.84 -28.56
CA PHE A 227 -13.30 -9.71 -29.98
C PHE A 227 -14.02 -10.94 -30.57
N ARG A 228 -14.45 -11.91 -29.76
CA ARG A 228 -15.19 -13.10 -30.27
C ARG A 228 -16.69 -13.11 -29.98
N SER A 229 -17.26 -11.96 -29.64
CA SER A 229 -18.71 -11.77 -29.53
C SER A 229 -19.14 -10.56 -30.36
N LEU A 230 -19.12 -10.72 -31.68
CA LEU A 230 -19.91 -9.97 -32.66
C LEU A 230 -20.40 -10.96 -33.72
#